data_AF-A0A1R3K8K1-F1
#
_entry.id   AF-A0A1R3K8K1-F1
#
_cell.length_a   1.000
_cell.length_b   1.000
_cell.length_c   1.000
_cell.angle_alpha   90.00
_cell.angle_beta   90.00
_cell.angle_gamma   90.00
#
_symmetry.space_group_name_H-M   'P 1'
#
loop_
_entity.id
_entity.type
_entity.pdbx_description
1 polymer ?
#
loop_
_entity_poly.entity_id
_entity_poly.type
_entity_poly.pdbx_seq_one_letter_code
_entity_poly.pdbx_strand_id
1 'polypeptide(L)'
;MDLEETLCSLDFASQVKAIESGPAPKQAEETNHLMALPDDVNVKILESLPGLDIARSMILSEEMRAVVSQLDDNIWRWKCHEEFDWEKEQLGGIFIDRKDAFIKCWKSKKAQEEFLLTGRMPLHFW
;
A
#
# COMPACT_ATOMS: atom_id res chain seq x y z
N MET A 1 29.16 -17.85 50.53
CA MET A 1 29.03 -18.51 49.22
C MET A 1 27.71 -19.26 49.29
N ASP A 2 26.65 -18.56 48.90
CA ASP A 2 25.27 -19.05 49.05
C ASP A 2 24.94 -20.04 47.94
N LEU A 3 24.54 -21.25 48.35
CA LEU A 3 24.09 -22.32 47.45
C LEU A 3 22.79 -21.97 46.69
N GLU A 4 22.06 -20.94 47.13
CA GLU A 4 20.78 -20.55 46.54
C GLU A 4 20.93 -19.77 45.22
N GLU A 5 22.00 -18.98 45.06
CA GLU A 5 22.27 -18.29 43.79
C GLU A 5 22.56 -19.28 42.66
N THR A 6 23.16 -20.43 42.98
CA THR A 6 23.52 -21.45 41.98
C THR A 6 22.32 -22.23 41.48
N LEU A 7 21.31 -22.46 42.34
CA LEU A 7 20.07 -23.15 41.96
C LEU A 7 19.17 -22.27 41.09
N CYS A 8 19.10 -20.96 41.37
CA CYS A 8 18.30 -20.02 40.60
C CYS A 8 18.86 -19.80 39.18
N SER A 9 20.19 -19.83 39.03
CA SER A 9 20.83 -19.72 37.71
C SER A 9 20.69 -20.97 36.83
N LEU A 10 20.51 -22.16 37.41
CA LEU A 10 20.35 -23.41 36.65
C LEU A 10 18.96 -23.52 36.01
N ASP A 11 17.93 -23.00 36.67
CA ASP A 11 16.55 -22.97 36.17
C ASP A 11 16.45 -22.04 34.95
N PHE A 12 17.07 -20.85 35.05
CA PHE A 12 17.07 -19.89 33.95
C PHE A 12 17.84 -20.40 32.72
N ALA A 13 19.03 -20.98 32.92
CA ALA A 13 19.83 -21.52 31.83
C ALA A 13 19.13 -22.71 31.14
N SER A 14 18.39 -23.53 31.89
CA SER A 14 17.61 -24.65 31.33
C SER A 14 16.38 -24.16 30.57
N GLN A 15 15.71 -23.10 31.04
CA GLN A 15 14.58 -22.48 30.34
C GLN A 15 15.01 -21.81 29.04
N VAL A 16 16.16 -21.11 29.01
CA VAL A 16 16.69 -20.49 27.79
C VAL A 16 17.01 -21.56 26.73
N LYS A 17 17.61 -22.68 27.14
CA LYS A 17 17.95 -23.78 26.21
C LYS A 17 16.72 -24.51 25.65
N ALA A 18 15.61 -24.52 26.40
CA ALA A 18 14.33 -25.04 25.90
C ALA A 18 13.69 -24.13 24.83
N ILE A 19 13.96 -22.82 24.88
CA ILE A 19 13.50 -21.85 23.87
C ILE A 19 14.29 -22.02 22.56
N GLU A 20 15.61 -22.25 22.64
CA GLU A 20 16.46 -22.46 21.45
C GLU A 20 16.20 -23.80 20.73
N SER A 21 15.59 -24.76 21.42
CA SER A 21 15.21 -26.08 20.89
C SER A 21 13.76 -26.13 20.35
N GLY A 22 13.06 -25.00 20.28
CA GLY A 22 11.72 -24.93 19.73
C GLY A 22 11.67 -25.43 18.28
N PRO A 23 10.56 -26.05 17.84
CA PRO A 23 10.43 -26.50 16.46
C PRO A 23 10.72 -25.31 15.54
N ALA A 24 11.55 -25.55 14.51
CA ALA A 24 11.89 -24.56 13.48
C ALA A 24 10.63 -23.75 13.14
N PRO A 25 10.72 -22.41 13.07
CA PRO A 25 9.56 -21.59 12.76
C PRO A 25 8.98 -22.16 11.48
N LYS A 26 7.81 -22.81 11.59
CA LYS A 26 6.96 -23.04 10.44
C LYS A 26 6.83 -21.65 9.87
N GLN A 27 7.35 -21.46 8.66
CA GLN A 27 7.11 -20.24 7.93
C GLN A 27 5.60 -20.05 8.01
N ALA A 28 5.17 -19.10 8.84
CA ALA A 28 3.81 -18.65 8.81
C ALA A 28 3.73 -18.08 7.42
N GLU A 29 3.14 -18.87 6.53
CA GLU A 29 2.59 -18.39 5.29
C GLU A 29 1.68 -17.24 5.75
N GLU A 30 2.21 -16.02 5.70
CA GLU A 30 1.45 -14.79 5.91
C GLU A 30 0.44 -14.78 4.77
N THR A 31 -0.63 -15.54 4.96
CA THR A 31 -1.76 -15.55 4.04
C THR A 31 -2.27 -14.14 4.03
N ASN A 32 -1.97 -13.42 2.95
CA ASN A 32 -2.40 -12.06 2.71
C ASN A 32 -3.93 -12.03 2.86
N HIS A 33 -4.43 -11.59 4.02
CA HIS A 33 -5.83 -11.81 4.42
C HIS A 33 -6.84 -11.21 3.45
N LEU A 34 -6.41 -10.22 2.66
CA LEU A 34 -7.20 -9.65 1.58
C LEU A 34 -7.48 -10.68 0.48
N MET A 35 -6.50 -11.53 0.14
CA MET A 35 -6.64 -12.58 -0.88
C MET A 35 -7.52 -13.76 -0.45
N ALA A 36 -7.93 -13.80 0.82
CA ALA A 36 -8.90 -14.78 1.31
C ALA A 36 -10.35 -14.33 1.09
N LEU A 37 -10.58 -13.08 0.65
CA LEU A 37 -11.91 -12.56 0.34
C LEU A 37 -12.32 -12.90 -1.10
N PRO A 38 -13.63 -12.98 -1.38
CA PRO A 38 -14.13 -13.07 -2.75
C PRO A 38 -13.65 -11.89 -3.61
N ASP A 39 -13.40 -12.14 -4.90
CA ASP A 39 -12.86 -11.13 -5.83
C ASP A 39 -13.73 -9.86 -5.90
N ASP A 40 -15.06 -10.01 -5.86
CA ASP A 40 -15.99 -8.88 -5.89
C ASP A 40 -15.91 -7.99 -4.64
N VAL A 41 -15.55 -8.59 -3.50
CA VAL A 41 -15.33 -7.86 -2.24
C VAL A 41 -13.99 -7.13 -2.30
N ASN A 42 -12.94 -7.79 -2.79
CA ASN A 42 -11.63 -7.19 -2.95
C ASN A 42 -11.62 -5.99 -3.90
N VAL A 43 -12.32 -6.12 -5.03
CA VAL A 43 -12.51 -5.03 -5.99
C VAL A 43 -13.19 -3.82 -5.31
N LYS A 44 -14.29 -4.03 -4.58
CA LYS A 44 -15.00 -2.93 -3.89
C LYS A 44 -14.14 -2.25 -2.81
N ILE A 45 -13.35 -3.04 -2.07
CA ILE A 45 -12.40 -2.48 -1.09
C ILE A 45 -11.41 -1.58 -1.83
N LEU A 46 -10.82 -2.05 -2.94
CA LEU A 46 -9.89 -1.25 -3.73
C LEU A 46 -10.53 0.01 -4.32
N GLU A 47 -11.75 -0.08 -4.85
CA GLU A 47 -12.49 1.08 -5.39
C GLU A 47 -12.73 2.17 -4.34
N SER A 48 -12.86 1.78 -3.07
CA SER A 48 -13.05 2.71 -1.95
C SER A 48 -11.77 3.45 -1.53
N LEU A 49 -10.59 3.00 -1.95
CA LEU A 49 -9.31 3.62 -1.59
C LEU A 49 -9.05 4.92 -2.37
N PRO A 50 -8.22 5.83 -1.84
CA PRO A 50 -7.61 6.89 -2.64
C PRO A 50 -6.80 6.29 -3.80
N GLY A 51 -6.80 6.95 -4.96
CA GLY A 51 -6.14 6.47 -6.17
C GLY A 51 -4.64 6.24 -6.00
N LEU A 52 -3.97 7.02 -5.14
CA LEU A 52 -2.55 6.79 -4.80
C LEU A 52 -2.35 5.44 -4.12
N ASP A 53 -3.25 5.05 -3.23
CA ASP A 53 -3.13 3.79 -2.50
C ASP A 53 -3.47 2.60 -3.40
N ILE A 54 -4.42 2.74 -4.33
CA ILE A 54 -4.65 1.75 -5.41
C ILE A 54 -3.37 1.56 -6.24
N ALA A 55 -2.72 2.65 -6.64
CA ALA A 55 -1.47 2.58 -7.41
C ALA A 55 -0.34 1.89 -6.62
N ARG A 56 -0.25 2.14 -5.31
CA ARG A 56 0.70 1.46 -4.42
C ARG A 56 0.38 -0.02 -4.26
N SER A 57 -0.89 -0.41 -4.22
CA SER A 57 -1.28 -1.82 -4.14
C SER A 57 -0.71 -2.67 -5.29
N MET A 58 -0.54 -2.09 -6.50
CA MET A 58 0.06 -2.80 -7.64
C MET A 58 1.52 -3.24 -7.45
N ILE A 59 2.24 -2.61 -6.52
CA ILE A 59 3.66 -2.89 -6.27
C ILE A 59 3.90 -3.72 -5.00
N LEU A 60 2.86 -4.03 -4.22
CA LEU A 60 2.98 -4.79 -2.97
C LEU A 60 3.20 -6.29 -3.23
N SER A 61 2.41 -6.91 -4.11
CA SER A 61 2.54 -8.32 -4.47
C SER A 61 1.99 -8.62 -5.87
N GLU A 62 2.29 -9.79 -6.43
CA GLU A 62 1.76 -10.20 -7.74
C GLU A 62 0.26 -10.45 -7.69
N GLU A 63 -0.24 -11.01 -6.59
CA GLU A 63 -1.66 -11.23 -6.36
C GLU A 63 -2.39 -9.89 -6.27
N MET A 64 -1.84 -8.91 -5.55
CA MET A 64 -2.44 -7.59 -5.42
C MET A 64 -2.45 -6.84 -6.75
N ARG A 65 -1.39 -7.01 -7.55
CA ARG A 65 -1.36 -6.52 -8.93
C ARG A 65 -2.45 -7.16 -9.78
N ALA A 66 -2.64 -8.48 -9.68
CA ALA A 66 -3.67 -9.19 -10.42
C ALA A 66 -5.09 -8.72 -10.05
N VAL A 67 -5.37 -8.47 -8.77
CA VAL A 67 -6.66 -7.92 -8.33
C VAL A 67 -6.84 -6.48 -8.83
N VAL A 68 -5.83 -5.61 -8.70
CA VAL A 68 -5.91 -4.22 -9.18
C VAL A 68 -6.10 -4.17 -10.71
N SER A 69 -5.50 -5.10 -11.45
CA SER A 69 -5.68 -5.22 -12.91
C SER A 69 -7.10 -5.62 -13.34
N GLN A 70 -7.96 -6.07 -12.41
CA GLN A 70 -9.37 -6.34 -12.70
C GLN A 70 -10.26 -5.09 -12.54
N LEU A 71 -9.74 -4.00 -11.98
CA LEU A 71 -10.49 -2.75 -11.86
C LEU A 71 -10.80 -2.15 -13.24
N ASP A 72 -11.99 -1.58 -13.40
CA ASP A 72 -12.35 -0.84 -14.59
C ASP A 72 -11.46 0.41 -14.72
N ASP A 73 -10.87 0.65 -15.90
CA ASP A 73 -10.11 1.86 -16.21
C ASP A 73 -10.87 3.17 -15.88
N ASN A 74 -12.20 3.13 -15.81
CA ASN A 74 -13.04 4.25 -15.36
C ASN A 74 -12.73 4.66 -13.91
N ILE A 75 -12.13 3.79 -13.09
CA ILE A 75 -11.74 4.10 -11.71
C ILE A 75 -10.82 5.32 -11.65
N TRP A 76 -9.84 5.43 -12.55
CA TRP A 76 -8.93 6.57 -12.59
C TRP A 76 -9.63 7.87 -12.97
N ARG A 77 -10.65 7.81 -13.84
CA ARG A 77 -11.48 8.97 -14.16
C ARG A 77 -12.28 9.42 -12.93
N TRP A 78 -12.87 8.48 -12.19
CA TRP A 78 -13.60 8.81 -10.97
C TRP A 78 -12.68 9.36 -9.88
N LYS A 79 -11.51 8.77 -9.68
CA LYS A 79 -10.51 9.28 -8.72
C LYS A 79 -9.98 10.66 -9.10
N CYS A 80 -9.80 10.96 -10.39
CA CYS A 80 -9.49 12.32 -10.85
C CYS A 80 -10.56 13.33 -10.42
N HIS A 81 -11.83 12.98 -10.58
CA HIS A 81 -12.95 13.84 -10.19
C HIS A 81 -13.07 13.95 -8.67
N GLU A 82 -12.92 12.84 -7.94
CA GLU A 82 -13.07 12.78 -6.48
C GLU A 82 -11.97 13.52 -5.72
N GLU A 83 -10.71 13.44 -6.17
CA GLU A 83 -9.55 13.92 -5.40
C GLU A 83 -8.99 15.28 -5.84
N PHE A 84 -9.37 15.74 -7.04
CA PHE A 84 -8.80 16.92 -7.68
C PHE A 84 -9.84 17.88 -8.26
N ASP A 85 -11.14 17.62 -8.06
CA ASP A 85 -12.26 18.37 -8.65
C ASP A 85 -12.10 18.58 -10.18
N TRP A 86 -11.49 17.59 -10.86
CA TRP A 86 -11.17 17.70 -12.28
C TRP A 86 -12.46 17.58 -13.11
N GLU A 87 -12.91 18.70 -13.68
CA GLU A 87 -14.16 18.75 -14.44
C GLU A 87 -14.18 17.77 -15.63
N LYS A 88 -15.35 17.14 -15.85
CA LYS A 88 -15.59 16.17 -16.93
C LYS A 88 -15.28 16.73 -18.33
N GLU A 89 -15.27 18.06 -18.49
CA GLU A 89 -15.13 18.76 -19.76
C GLU A 89 -13.67 18.92 -20.22
N GLN A 90 -12.69 18.77 -19.33
CA GLN A 90 -11.27 18.76 -19.73
C GLN A 90 -10.84 17.44 -20.41
N LEU A 91 -11.70 16.42 -20.38
CA LEU A 91 -11.61 15.23 -21.23
C LEU A 91 -12.24 15.54 -22.60
N GLY A 92 -11.76 16.57 -23.29
CA GLY A 92 -11.94 16.66 -24.74
C GLY A 92 -11.55 15.29 -25.30
N GLY A 93 -12.51 14.59 -25.92
CA GLY A 93 -12.59 13.13 -26.10
C GLY A 93 -11.42 12.44 -26.83
N ILE A 94 -10.22 12.64 -26.34
CA ILE A 94 -8.97 12.11 -26.85
C ILE A 94 -8.60 10.95 -25.93
N PHE A 95 -8.13 9.87 -26.56
CA PHE A 95 -7.56 8.64 -26.02
C PHE A 95 -6.40 8.88 -25.01
N ILE A 96 -6.64 9.65 -23.95
CA ILE A 96 -5.70 9.80 -22.86
C ILE A 96 -5.89 8.56 -21.98
N ASP A 97 -4.81 7.81 -21.79
CA ASP A 97 -4.75 6.78 -20.76
C ASP A 97 -5.19 7.43 -19.43
N ARG A 98 -6.29 6.94 -18.87
CA ARG A 98 -6.92 7.54 -17.68
C ARG A 98 -6.00 7.47 -16.47
N LYS A 99 -5.14 6.45 -16.41
CA LYS A 99 -4.12 6.32 -15.37
C LYS A 99 -3.05 7.40 -15.54
N ASP A 100 -2.62 7.69 -16.77
CA ASP A 100 -1.71 8.81 -17.04
C ASP A 100 -2.34 10.17 -16.68
N ALA A 101 -3.63 10.35 -16.94
CA ALA A 101 -4.35 11.55 -16.52
C ALA A 101 -4.34 11.71 -14.98
N PHE A 102 -4.59 10.63 -14.25
CA PHE A 102 -4.49 10.62 -12.78
C PHE A 102 -3.08 10.97 -12.30
N ILE A 103 -2.05 10.39 -12.90
CA ILE A 103 -0.65 10.69 -12.56
C ILE A 103 -0.34 12.17 -12.75
N LYS A 104 -0.83 12.79 -13.85
CA LYS A 104 -0.66 14.22 -14.10
C LYS A 104 -1.36 15.06 -13.02
N CYS A 105 -2.61 14.74 -12.68
CA CYS A 105 -3.36 15.44 -11.63
C CYS A 105 -2.62 15.37 -10.28
N TRP A 106 -2.19 14.17 -9.89
CA TRP A 106 -1.46 13.94 -8.64
C TRP A 106 -0.17 14.74 -8.58
N LYS A 107 0.61 14.70 -9.67
CA LYS A 107 1.85 15.47 -9.79
C LYS A 107 1.58 16.97 -9.65
N SER A 108 0.59 17.52 -10.37
CA SER A 108 0.23 18.94 -10.29
C SER A 108 -0.19 19.36 -8.88
N LYS A 109 -1.02 18.56 -8.20
CA LYS A 109 -1.41 18.80 -6.80
C LYS A 109 -0.19 18.80 -5.89
N LYS A 110 0.70 17.82 -6.03
CA LYS A 110 1.93 17.73 -5.25
C LYS A 110 2.83 18.95 -5.43
N ALA A 111 2.97 19.42 -6.67
CA ALA A 111 3.75 20.62 -6.97
C ALA A 111 3.14 21.88 -6.36
N GLN A 112 1.82 21.99 -6.37
CA GLN A 112 1.11 23.09 -5.73
C GLN A 112 1.29 23.06 -4.21
N GLU A 113 1.14 21.90 -3.57
CA GLU A 113 1.41 21.73 -2.14
C GLU A 113 2.85 22.14 -1.77
N GLU A 114 3.83 21.70 -2.56
CA GLU A 114 5.24 22.05 -2.35
C GLU A 114 5.51 23.56 -2.54
N PHE A 115 4.89 24.16 -3.55
CA PHE A 115 4.97 25.61 -3.77
C PHE A 115 4.38 26.39 -2.60
N LEU A 116 3.22 25.97 -2.08
CA LEU A 116 2.59 26.61 -0.93
C LEU A 116 3.44 26.49 0.35
N LEU A 117 4.15 25.37 0.53
CA LEU A 117 5.02 25.14 1.68
C LEU A 117 6.36 25.88 1.59
N THR A 118 6.94 26.00 0.39
CA THR A 118 8.34 26.43 0.21
C THR A 118 8.49 27.76 -0.54
N GLY A 119 7.45 28.25 -1.19
CA GLY A 119 7.48 29.40 -2.09
C GLY A 119 8.28 29.18 -3.38
N ARG A 120 8.70 27.95 -3.68
CA ARG A 120 9.48 27.61 -4.89
C ARG A 120 8.70 26.67 -5.79
N MET A 121 8.67 26.95 -7.09
CA MET A 121 8.11 25.99 -8.05
C MET A 121 9.08 24.81 -8.21
N PRO A 122 8.59 23.56 -8.15
CA PRO A 122 9.43 22.40 -8.43
C PRO A 122 9.91 22.43 -9.88
N LEU A 123 11.22 22.26 -10.08
CA LEU A 123 11.88 22.39 -11.39
C LEU A 123 11.51 21.27 -12.39
N HIS A 124 10.80 20.24 -11.94
CA HIS A 124 10.55 19.00 -12.69
C HIS A 124 9.23 18.99 -13.49
N PHE A 125 8.55 20.14 -13.60
CA PHE A 125 7.23 20.29 -14.24
C PHE A 125 7.25 21.05 -15.59
N TRP A 126 8.44 21.22 -16.18
CA TRP A 126 8.62 21.75 -17.55
C TRP A 126 8.73 20.62 -18.57
#